data_AF-X0RV54-F1
#
_entry.id   AF-X0RV54-F1
#
_cell.length_a   1.000
_cell.length_b   1.000
_cell.length_c   1.000
_cell.angle_alpha   90.00
_cell.angle_beta   90.00
_cell.angle_gamma   90.00
#
_symmetry.space_group_name_H-M   'P 1'
#
loop_
_entity.id
_entity.type
_entity.pdbx_description
1 polymer ?
#
loop_
_entity_poly.entity_id
_entity_poly.type
_entity_poly.pdbx_seq_one_letter_code
_entity_poly.pdbx_strand_id
1 'polypeptide(L)'
;ANSKNVYIYRAIDEIQKAATCLMRWKEFFSGEDLDRYKKDVEKQMIRITEQAVLDEQALRSRKLTELLVDTILFLNTNEEIYFKDYFYFCELVEWQRTQGDRKEFYDFTSRNSSEHIAWLHSCIKQLESKGIDVNKRWYLSKPANIDSIPQIRLSTFRSRYKKVSLNQGPEIITLLAKTYLHAYGVSRHVHFSANDTSSEFSEDSGILEGNKVSVLLINLLLKLQELSGFVPPKGQDILSKRRSDAKADDIYKELTTSSVGVGDYVLAWGDLVKVVEEKKSKYGYFCYRARYIDKPPLGNITDDWFASFEIKRIGSKAELLEKVRSILAAHIGRDIDDKLIESIDDAVFEEFLSKSIREVLQLLKK
;
A
#
# COMPACT_ATOMS: atom_id res chain seq x y z
N ALA A 1 -33.43 -5.31 -9.44
CA ALA A 1 -32.07 -5.74 -9.84
C ALA A 1 -31.42 -6.53 -8.71
N ASN A 2 -30.60 -7.52 -9.02
CA ASN A 2 -29.80 -8.26 -8.03
C ASN A 2 -28.71 -7.34 -7.45
N SER A 3 -28.53 -7.32 -6.13
CA SER A 3 -27.62 -6.42 -5.40
C SER A 3 -26.15 -6.68 -5.73
N LYS A 4 -25.73 -7.94 -5.91
CA LYS A 4 -24.40 -8.26 -6.43
C LYS A 4 -24.13 -7.59 -7.79
N ASN A 5 -25.10 -7.63 -8.70
CA ASN A 5 -24.94 -6.97 -10.01
C ASN A 5 -24.84 -5.44 -9.88
N VAL A 6 -25.60 -4.84 -8.95
CA VAL A 6 -25.50 -3.40 -8.64
C VAL A 6 -24.12 -3.05 -8.08
N TYR A 7 -23.57 -3.88 -7.18
CA TYR A 7 -22.21 -3.69 -6.67
C TYR A 7 -21.17 -3.74 -7.78
N ILE A 8 -21.21 -4.79 -8.62
CA ILE A 8 -20.26 -4.97 -9.74
C ILE A 8 -20.37 -3.80 -10.72
N TYR A 9 -21.59 -3.38 -11.06
CA TYR A 9 -21.81 -2.23 -11.94
C TYR A 9 -21.16 -0.95 -11.39
N ARG A 10 -21.39 -0.64 -10.10
CA ARG A 10 -20.76 0.52 -9.44
C ARG A 10 -19.24 0.40 -9.36
N ALA A 11 -18.72 -0.82 -9.18
CA ALA A 11 -17.28 -1.06 -9.20
C ALA A 11 -16.68 -0.80 -10.59
N ILE A 12 -17.38 -1.21 -11.65
CA ILE A 12 -17.00 -0.92 -13.04
C ILE A 12 -17.03 0.58 -13.33
N ASP A 13 -18.02 1.32 -12.83
CA ASP A 13 -18.06 2.78 -12.97
C ASP A 13 -16.80 3.44 -12.40
N GLU A 14 -16.33 3.00 -11.21
CA GLU A 14 -15.10 3.53 -10.63
C GLU A 14 -13.84 3.13 -11.43
N ILE A 15 -13.83 1.93 -12.02
CA ILE A 15 -12.76 1.51 -12.93
C ILE A 15 -12.72 2.39 -14.17
N GLN A 16 -13.87 2.66 -14.79
CA GLN A 16 -13.97 3.51 -15.98
C GLN A 16 -13.53 4.94 -15.66
N LYS A 17 -13.94 5.51 -14.52
CA LYS A 17 -13.49 6.83 -14.07
C LYS A 17 -11.98 6.88 -13.87
N ALA A 18 -11.37 5.83 -13.33
CA ALA A 18 -9.92 5.78 -13.16
C ALA A 18 -9.18 5.59 -14.51
N ALA A 19 -9.74 4.82 -15.44
CA ALA A 19 -9.19 4.65 -16.77
C ALA A 19 -9.20 5.96 -17.57
N THR A 20 -10.26 6.76 -17.49
CA THR A 20 -10.30 8.09 -18.13
C THR A 20 -9.31 9.06 -17.51
N CYS A 21 -9.11 9.02 -16.18
CA CYS A 21 -8.04 9.76 -15.52
C CYS A 21 -6.65 9.34 -16.03
N LEU A 22 -6.38 8.04 -16.17
CA LEU A 22 -5.10 7.54 -16.69
C LEU A 22 -4.79 8.02 -18.11
N MET A 23 -5.79 8.07 -18.99
CA MET A 23 -5.62 8.61 -20.34
C MET A 23 -5.19 10.08 -20.28
N ARG A 24 -5.88 10.90 -19.47
CA ARG A 24 -5.53 12.31 -19.25
C ARG A 24 -4.13 12.50 -18.67
N TRP A 25 -3.75 11.70 -17.67
CA TRP A 25 -2.40 11.80 -17.09
C TRP A 25 -1.33 11.38 -18.08
N LYS A 26 -1.57 10.32 -18.88
CA LYS A 26 -0.63 9.90 -19.92
C LYS A 26 -0.42 11.02 -20.93
N GLU A 27 -1.48 11.67 -21.39
CA GLU A 27 -1.40 12.83 -22.28
C GLU A 27 -0.56 13.94 -21.64
N PHE A 28 -0.87 14.30 -20.39
CA PHE A 28 -0.14 15.30 -19.62
C PHE A 28 1.38 15.03 -19.54
N PHE A 29 1.78 13.79 -19.27
CA PHE A 29 3.19 13.39 -19.16
C PHE A 29 3.87 13.01 -20.50
N SER A 30 3.17 13.05 -21.65
CA SER A 30 3.68 12.51 -22.93
C SER A 30 4.47 13.49 -23.82
N GLY A 31 4.72 14.73 -23.38
CA GLY A 31 5.94 15.44 -23.80
C GLY A 31 5.91 16.40 -25.00
N GLU A 32 4.77 16.97 -25.40
CA GLU A 32 4.80 18.21 -26.22
C GLU A 32 4.31 19.43 -25.44
N ASP A 33 3.26 19.27 -24.65
CA ASP A 33 2.71 20.37 -23.84
C ASP A 33 3.53 20.64 -22.57
N LEU A 34 4.10 19.61 -21.92
CA LEU A 34 4.81 19.79 -20.65
C LEU A 34 6.10 20.61 -20.83
N ASP A 35 6.86 20.38 -21.90
CA ASP A 35 8.10 21.11 -22.20
C ASP A 35 7.86 22.54 -22.68
N ARG A 36 6.72 22.79 -23.33
CA ARG A 36 6.26 24.13 -23.72
C ARG A 36 5.77 24.89 -22.49
N TYR A 37 4.97 24.23 -21.66
CA TYR A 37 4.44 24.73 -20.40
C TYR A 37 5.56 25.07 -19.41
N LYS A 38 6.59 24.22 -19.28
CA LYS A 38 7.75 24.48 -18.42
C LYS A 38 8.60 25.69 -18.86
N LYS A 39 8.53 26.09 -20.14
CA LYS A 39 9.29 27.25 -20.67
C LYS A 39 8.56 28.59 -20.52
N ASP A 40 7.23 28.58 -20.61
CA ASP A 40 6.42 29.81 -20.69
C ASP A 40 5.67 30.16 -19.39
N VAL A 41 5.74 29.30 -18.36
CA VAL A 41 4.95 29.43 -17.13
C VAL A 41 5.83 29.60 -15.89
N GLU A 42 5.41 30.45 -14.95
CA GLU A 42 6.09 30.64 -13.67
C GLU A 42 6.22 29.31 -12.90
N LYS A 43 7.37 29.07 -12.27
CA LYS A 43 7.68 27.84 -11.50
C LYS A 43 6.58 27.44 -10.50
N GLN A 44 5.88 28.42 -9.92
CA GLN A 44 4.79 28.17 -8.98
C GLN A 44 3.59 27.49 -9.64
N MET A 45 3.21 27.90 -10.84
CA MET A 45 2.07 27.35 -11.57
C MET A 45 2.35 25.94 -12.08
N ILE A 46 3.60 25.65 -12.44
CA ILE A 46 4.07 24.29 -12.75
C ILE A 46 3.88 23.38 -11.54
N ARG A 47 4.40 23.79 -10.39
CA ARG A 47 4.23 23.05 -9.13
C ARG A 47 2.77 22.79 -8.78
N ILE A 48 1.91 23.81 -8.87
CA ILE A 48 0.47 23.69 -8.55
C ILE A 48 -0.21 22.66 -9.45
N THR A 49 0.05 22.72 -10.76
CA THR A 49 -0.56 21.81 -11.73
C THR A 49 -0.10 20.37 -11.52
N GLU A 50 1.21 20.17 -11.33
CA GLU A 50 1.78 18.86 -11.05
C GLU A 50 1.25 18.25 -9.73
N GLN A 51 1.18 19.07 -8.68
CA GLN A 51 0.63 18.64 -7.39
C GLN A 51 -0.86 18.28 -7.50
N ALA A 52 -1.65 19.03 -8.27
CA ALA A 52 -3.05 18.70 -8.50
C ALA A 52 -3.24 17.33 -9.20
N VAL A 53 -2.35 16.98 -10.13
CA VAL A 53 -2.34 15.65 -10.77
C VAL A 53 -1.98 14.57 -9.75
N LEU A 54 -0.97 14.79 -8.90
CA LEU A 54 -0.62 13.86 -7.83
C LEU A 54 -1.76 13.65 -6.83
N ASP A 55 -2.47 14.72 -6.44
CA ASP A 55 -3.65 14.66 -5.56
C ASP A 55 -4.79 13.85 -6.21
N GLU A 56 -4.99 14.00 -7.52
CA GLU A 56 -5.97 13.19 -8.26
C GLU A 56 -5.57 11.72 -8.30
N GLN A 57 -4.30 11.42 -8.61
CA GLN A 57 -3.75 10.05 -8.62
C GLN A 57 -3.86 9.38 -7.24
N ALA A 58 -3.50 10.13 -6.21
CA ALA A 58 -3.62 9.78 -4.80
C ALA A 58 -5.04 9.37 -4.42
N LEU A 59 -6.01 10.22 -4.73
CA LEU A 59 -7.43 9.98 -4.46
C LEU A 59 -7.93 8.73 -5.19
N ARG A 60 -7.53 8.54 -6.46
CA ARG A 60 -7.90 7.36 -7.25
C ARG A 60 -7.30 6.08 -6.68
N SER A 61 -6.02 6.11 -6.33
CA SER A 61 -5.31 4.98 -5.70
C SER A 61 -6.00 4.54 -4.42
N ARG A 62 -6.38 5.49 -3.54
CA ARG A 62 -7.12 5.20 -2.30
C ARG A 62 -8.48 4.56 -2.59
N LYS A 63 -9.30 5.16 -3.44
CA LYS A 63 -10.64 4.64 -3.78
C LYS A 63 -10.58 3.22 -4.35
N LEU A 64 -9.67 2.97 -5.29
CA LEU A 64 -9.52 1.66 -5.91
C LEU A 64 -8.99 0.61 -4.92
N THR A 65 -8.11 1.00 -3.99
CA THR A 65 -7.64 0.10 -2.93
C THR A 65 -8.76 -0.27 -1.96
N GLU A 66 -9.58 0.70 -1.54
CA GLU A 66 -10.77 0.43 -0.71
C GLU A 66 -11.74 -0.52 -1.43
N LEU A 67 -12.03 -0.26 -2.71
CA LEU A 67 -12.90 -1.10 -3.53
C LEU A 67 -12.34 -2.51 -3.77
N LEU A 68 -11.02 -2.65 -3.95
CA LEU A 68 -10.37 -3.94 -4.08
C LEU A 68 -10.48 -4.77 -2.80
N VAL A 69 -10.22 -4.16 -1.65
CA VAL A 69 -10.37 -4.83 -0.34
C VAL A 69 -11.80 -5.31 -0.14
N ASP A 70 -12.79 -4.46 -0.43
CA ASP A 70 -14.20 -4.81 -0.28
C ASP A 70 -14.60 -5.93 -1.26
N THR A 71 -14.09 -5.88 -2.50
CA THR A 71 -14.31 -6.93 -3.51
C THR A 71 -13.74 -8.28 -3.07
N ILE A 72 -12.54 -8.29 -2.48
CA ILE A 72 -11.94 -9.52 -1.93
C ILE A 72 -12.75 -10.06 -0.76
N LEU A 73 -13.26 -9.20 0.12
CA LEU A 73 -14.12 -9.64 1.22
C LEU A 73 -15.45 -10.19 0.71
N PHE A 74 -16.02 -9.61 -0.35
CA PHE A 74 -17.20 -10.14 -1.02
C PHE A 74 -16.97 -11.48 -1.71
N LEU A 75 -15.76 -11.80 -2.17
CA LEU A 75 -15.45 -13.15 -2.67
C LEU A 75 -15.66 -14.21 -1.58
N ASN A 76 -15.35 -13.89 -0.32
CA ASN A 76 -15.56 -14.79 0.82
C ASN A 76 -17.03 -14.83 1.31
N THR A 77 -17.85 -13.87 0.87
CA THR A 77 -19.28 -13.77 1.20
C THR A 77 -20.12 -13.57 -0.07
N ASN A 78 -19.86 -14.38 -1.10
CA ASN A 78 -20.41 -14.20 -2.46
C ASN A 78 -21.86 -14.69 -2.59
N GLU A 79 -22.70 -14.32 -1.63
CA GLU A 79 -24.12 -14.66 -1.61
C GLU A 79 -24.92 -13.34 -1.62
N GLU A 80 -25.98 -13.29 -2.42
CA GLU A 80 -26.82 -12.10 -2.62
C GLU A 80 -27.30 -11.46 -1.30
N ILE A 81 -27.51 -12.28 -0.27
CA ILE A 81 -27.94 -11.82 1.05
C ILE A 81 -26.95 -10.84 1.69
N TYR A 82 -25.63 -11.07 1.53
CA TYR A 82 -24.60 -10.18 2.09
C TYR A 82 -24.45 -8.88 1.31
N PHE A 83 -24.68 -8.89 -0.01
CA PHE A 83 -24.70 -7.66 -0.81
C PHE A 83 -25.88 -6.78 -0.42
N LYS A 84 -27.07 -7.37 -0.24
CA LYS A 84 -28.25 -6.65 0.24
C LYS A 84 -28.04 -6.07 1.62
N ASP A 85 -27.57 -6.89 2.55
CA ASP A 85 -27.33 -6.49 3.93
C ASP A 85 -26.29 -5.35 4.00
N TYR A 86 -25.20 -5.47 3.22
CA TYR A 86 -24.22 -4.38 3.07
C TYR A 86 -24.85 -3.06 2.61
N PHE A 87 -25.67 -3.08 1.55
CA PHE A 87 -26.31 -1.86 1.06
C PHE A 87 -27.25 -1.25 2.10
N TYR A 88 -28.06 -2.06 2.78
CA TYR A 88 -28.95 -1.56 3.83
C TYR A 88 -28.18 -0.94 4.99
N PHE A 89 -27.08 -1.55 5.43
CA PHE A 89 -26.26 -0.96 6.49
C PHE A 89 -25.55 0.32 6.06
N CYS A 90 -25.04 0.38 4.83
CA CYS A 90 -24.46 1.62 4.28
C CYS A 90 -25.49 2.74 4.25
N GLU A 91 -26.67 2.45 3.72
CA GLU A 91 -27.75 3.43 3.64
C GLU A 91 -28.25 3.86 5.04
N LEU A 92 -28.38 2.92 5.96
CA LEU A 92 -28.83 3.19 7.33
C LEU A 92 -27.87 4.13 8.07
N VAL A 93 -26.57 3.88 7.98
CA VAL A 93 -25.55 4.74 8.60
C VAL A 93 -25.56 6.14 8.00
N GLU A 94 -25.72 6.27 6.69
CA GLU A 94 -25.84 7.56 6.02
C GLU A 94 -27.05 8.36 6.50
N TRP A 95 -28.24 7.74 6.56
CA TRP A 95 -29.44 8.41 7.06
C TRP A 95 -29.36 8.79 8.54
N GLN A 96 -28.79 7.91 9.37
CA GLN A 96 -28.56 8.20 10.79
C GLN A 96 -27.61 9.39 10.95
N ARG A 97 -26.53 9.45 10.17
CA ARG A 97 -25.59 10.57 10.18
C ARG A 97 -26.27 11.87 9.74
N THR A 98 -26.96 11.88 8.61
CA THR A 98 -27.66 13.08 8.12
C THR A 98 -28.71 13.56 9.12
N GLN A 99 -29.42 12.65 9.78
CA GLN A 99 -30.37 13.02 10.84
C GLN A 99 -29.66 13.62 12.06
N GLY A 100 -28.51 13.06 12.44
CA GLY A 100 -27.63 13.60 13.48
C GLY A 100 -27.17 15.02 13.15
N ASP A 101 -26.64 15.24 11.93
CA ASP A 101 -26.19 16.56 11.46
C ASP A 101 -27.34 17.58 11.47
N ARG A 102 -28.54 17.18 11.04
CA ARG A 102 -29.73 18.06 11.10
C ARG A 102 -30.06 18.46 12.53
N LYS A 103 -29.95 17.53 13.47
CA LYS A 103 -30.23 17.82 14.87
C LYS A 103 -29.12 18.67 15.49
N GLU A 104 -27.86 18.39 15.20
CA GLU A 104 -26.70 19.10 15.77
C GLU A 104 -26.59 20.53 15.23
N PHE A 105 -26.66 20.72 13.91
CA PHE A 105 -26.43 22.01 13.28
C PHE A 105 -27.70 22.86 13.10
N TYR A 106 -28.88 22.23 13.09
CA TYR A 106 -30.15 22.92 12.79
C TYR A 106 -31.28 22.62 13.80
N ASP A 107 -30.99 21.90 14.88
CA ASP A 107 -31.91 21.57 15.98
C ASP A 107 -33.20 20.83 15.62
N PHE A 108 -33.29 20.23 14.42
CA PHE A 108 -34.50 19.50 13.98
C PHE A 108 -34.23 18.03 13.60
N THR A 109 -35.30 17.23 13.66
CA THR A 109 -35.31 15.85 13.18
C THR A 109 -36.33 15.68 12.07
N SER A 110 -35.94 15.11 10.93
CA SER A 110 -36.88 14.80 9.85
C SER A 110 -37.67 13.53 10.15
N ARG A 111 -39.01 13.62 10.09
CA ARG A 111 -39.89 12.47 10.22
C ARG A 111 -39.69 11.47 9.08
N ASN A 112 -39.57 11.95 7.83
CA ASN A 112 -39.33 11.08 6.67
C ASN A 112 -38.05 10.26 6.83
N SER A 113 -36.97 10.87 7.35
CA SER A 113 -35.73 10.13 7.63
C SER A 113 -35.91 9.12 8.76
N SER A 114 -36.72 9.43 9.77
CA SER A 114 -37.00 8.50 10.87
C SER A 114 -37.77 7.26 10.38
N GLU A 115 -38.79 7.46 9.53
CA GLU A 115 -39.54 6.39 8.89
C GLU A 115 -38.64 5.52 7.99
N HIS A 116 -37.76 6.15 7.20
CA HIS A 116 -36.83 5.42 6.32
C HIS A 116 -35.80 4.61 7.12
N ILE A 117 -35.28 5.16 8.22
CA ILE A 117 -34.41 4.44 9.15
C ILE A 117 -35.15 3.22 9.72
N ALA A 118 -36.39 3.38 10.17
CA ALA A 118 -37.19 2.26 10.69
C ALA A 118 -37.47 1.18 9.63
N TRP A 119 -37.70 1.60 8.38
CA TRP A 119 -37.85 0.69 7.24
C TRP A 119 -36.56 -0.11 6.99
N LEU A 120 -35.40 0.54 6.95
CA LEU A 120 -34.09 -0.13 6.79
C LEU A 120 -33.83 -1.12 7.93
N HIS A 121 -34.15 -0.76 9.17
CA HIS A 121 -34.08 -1.67 10.31
C HIS A 121 -34.93 -2.93 10.07
N SER A 122 -36.16 -2.75 9.57
CA SER A 122 -37.07 -3.85 9.27
C SER A 122 -36.53 -4.74 8.13
N CYS A 123 -35.95 -4.15 7.08
CA CYS A 123 -35.30 -4.89 6.00
C CYS A 123 -34.12 -5.74 6.49
N ILE A 124 -33.27 -5.20 7.36
CA ILE A 124 -32.13 -5.94 7.93
C ILE A 124 -32.61 -7.10 8.81
N LYS A 125 -33.62 -6.87 9.66
CA LYS A 125 -34.22 -7.95 10.47
C LYS A 125 -34.80 -9.08 9.61
N GLN A 126 -35.36 -8.76 8.45
CA GLN A 126 -35.83 -9.78 7.51
C GLN A 126 -34.71 -10.61 6.89
N LEU A 127 -33.49 -10.06 6.75
CA LEU A 127 -32.33 -10.84 6.32
C LEU A 127 -31.80 -11.72 7.46
N GLU A 128 -31.83 -11.20 8.70
CA GLU A 128 -31.50 -11.96 9.91
C GLU A 128 -32.42 -13.16 10.12
N SER A 129 -33.74 -12.97 9.96
CA SER A 129 -34.71 -14.08 10.07
C SER A 129 -34.59 -15.11 8.94
N LYS A 130 -33.98 -14.75 7.81
CA LYS A 130 -33.64 -15.66 6.70
C LYS A 130 -32.33 -16.42 6.93
N GLY A 131 -31.68 -16.24 8.08
CA GLY A 131 -30.51 -17.01 8.47
C GLY A 131 -29.18 -16.46 7.97
N ILE A 132 -29.05 -15.14 7.75
CA ILE A 132 -27.74 -14.54 7.48
C ILE A 132 -26.78 -14.81 8.65
N ASP A 133 -25.54 -15.23 8.37
CA ASP A 133 -24.53 -15.39 9.41
C ASP A 133 -23.95 -14.02 9.78
N VAL A 134 -24.35 -13.51 10.95
CA VAL A 134 -23.91 -12.20 11.43
C VAL A 134 -22.40 -12.09 11.60
N ASN A 135 -21.69 -13.20 11.82
CA ASN A 135 -20.23 -13.18 11.99
C ASN A 135 -19.49 -12.86 10.68
N LYS A 136 -20.15 -13.12 9.54
CA LYS A 136 -19.62 -12.81 8.20
C LYS A 136 -19.84 -11.36 7.78
N ARG A 137 -20.50 -10.53 8.59
CA ARG A 137 -20.71 -9.08 8.34
C ARG A 137 -19.42 -8.28 8.50
N TRP A 138 -18.49 -8.47 7.58
CA TRP A 138 -17.15 -7.88 7.67
C TRP A 138 -17.16 -6.34 7.60
N TYR A 139 -18.21 -5.77 7.02
CA TYR A 139 -18.46 -4.34 6.87
C TYR A 139 -18.99 -3.66 8.13
N LEU A 140 -19.29 -4.39 9.20
CA LEU A 140 -19.62 -3.82 10.51
C LEU A 140 -18.41 -3.80 11.44
N SER A 141 -18.30 -2.74 12.23
CA SER A 141 -17.27 -2.62 13.28
C SER A 141 -17.45 -3.68 14.38
N LYS A 142 -18.71 -3.97 14.73
CA LYS A 142 -19.12 -5.01 15.67
C LYS A 142 -20.20 -5.88 15.01
N PRO A 143 -19.83 -7.01 14.38
CA PRO A 143 -20.80 -7.91 13.77
C PRO A 143 -21.73 -8.50 14.83
N ALA A 144 -23.03 -8.25 14.70
CA ALA A 144 -24.09 -8.79 15.55
C ALA A 144 -25.44 -8.59 14.85
N ASN A 145 -26.52 -9.10 15.46
CA ASN A 145 -27.89 -8.75 15.05
C ASN A 145 -28.14 -7.26 15.26
N ILE A 146 -28.98 -6.64 14.42
CA ILE A 146 -29.21 -5.20 14.44
C ILE A 146 -29.71 -4.69 15.80
N ASP A 147 -30.58 -5.46 16.47
CA ASP A 147 -31.11 -5.12 17.79
C ASP A 147 -30.06 -5.18 18.91
N SER A 148 -28.96 -5.89 18.68
CA SER A 148 -27.84 -6.03 19.62
C SER A 148 -26.75 -4.99 19.42
N ILE A 149 -26.90 -4.07 18.45
CA ILE A 149 -25.89 -3.05 18.13
C ILE A 149 -26.37 -1.68 18.65
N PRO A 150 -25.81 -1.16 19.76
CA PRO A 150 -26.25 0.11 20.35
C PRO A 150 -25.99 1.31 19.43
N GLN A 151 -24.90 1.25 18.66
CA GLN A 151 -24.54 2.25 17.67
C GLN A 151 -23.98 1.57 16.43
N ILE A 152 -24.73 1.67 15.34
CA ILE A 152 -24.35 1.06 14.07
C ILE A 152 -23.22 1.86 13.47
N ARG A 153 -22.07 1.22 13.30
CA ARG A 153 -20.90 1.80 12.65
C ARG A 153 -20.31 0.80 11.67
N LEU A 154 -20.08 1.26 10.44
CA LEU A 154 -19.32 0.50 9.46
C LEU A 154 -17.90 0.26 9.97
N SER A 155 -17.33 -0.87 9.60
CA SER A 155 -15.92 -1.17 9.84
C SER A 155 -15.06 -0.13 9.15
N THR A 156 -13.96 0.30 9.77
CA THR A 156 -12.99 1.17 9.10
C THR A 156 -12.25 0.41 7.99
N PHE A 157 -11.75 1.13 6.99
CA PHE A 157 -10.90 0.55 5.95
C PHE A 157 -9.72 -0.23 6.56
N ARG A 158 -9.03 0.33 7.57
CA ARG A 158 -7.95 -0.37 8.29
C ARG A 158 -8.39 -1.71 8.88
N SER A 159 -9.61 -1.81 9.40
CA SER A 159 -10.15 -3.06 9.92
C SER A 159 -10.38 -4.09 8.80
N ARG A 160 -10.94 -3.65 7.67
CA ARG A 160 -11.18 -4.50 6.49
C ARG A 160 -9.87 -4.97 5.86
N TYR A 161 -8.92 -4.05 5.70
CA TYR A 161 -7.57 -4.34 5.25
C TYR A 161 -6.90 -5.44 6.06
N LYS A 162 -6.91 -5.33 7.40
CA LYS A 162 -6.35 -6.37 8.29
C LYS A 162 -6.96 -7.75 8.06
N LYS A 163 -8.27 -7.82 7.80
CA LYS A 163 -8.97 -9.09 7.50
C LYS A 163 -8.49 -9.70 6.18
N VAL A 164 -8.24 -8.87 5.16
CA VAL A 164 -7.69 -9.31 3.88
C VAL A 164 -6.23 -9.74 4.03
N SER A 165 -5.38 -8.95 4.70
CA SER A 165 -3.95 -9.24 4.85
C SER A 165 -3.64 -10.52 5.65
N LEU A 166 -4.55 -10.96 6.53
CA LEU A 166 -4.37 -12.21 7.29
C LEU A 166 -4.76 -13.46 6.49
N ASN A 167 -5.60 -13.31 5.45
CA ASN A 167 -6.30 -14.43 4.83
C ASN A 167 -6.02 -14.57 3.33
N GLN A 168 -5.16 -13.74 2.75
CA GLN A 168 -4.87 -13.74 1.32
C GLN A 168 -3.43 -14.10 1.01
N GLY A 169 -3.23 -14.60 -0.20
CA GLY A 169 -1.94 -15.03 -0.68
C GLY A 169 -0.97 -13.89 -0.98
N PRO A 170 0.28 -14.27 -1.30
CA PRO A 170 1.40 -13.40 -1.66
C PRO A 170 1.11 -12.20 -2.55
N GLU A 171 0.38 -12.45 -3.64
CA GLU A 171 0.12 -11.53 -4.73
C GLU A 171 -0.73 -10.33 -4.27
N ILE A 172 -1.78 -10.62 -3.50
CA ILE A 172 -2.69 -9.62 -2.94
C ILE A 172 -2.00 -8.84 -1.83
N ILE A 173 -1.20 -9.50 -1.00
CA ILE A 173 -0.43 -8.83 0.05
C ILE A 173 0.58 -7.86 -0.56
N THR A 174 1.30 -8.24 -1.61
CA THR A 174 2.27 -7.37 -2.27
C THR A 174 1.62 -6.17 -2.93
N LEU A 175 0.53 -6.41 -3.67
CA LEU A 175 -0.28 -5.36 -4.26
C LEU A 175 -0.76 -4.38 -3.19
N LEU A 176 -1.33 -4.91 -2.12
CA LEU A 176 -1.87 -4.13 -1.01
C LEU A 176 -0.79 -3.53 -0.10
N ALA A 177 0.41 -4.07 0.02
CA ALA A 177 1.48 -3.51 0.83
C ALA A 177 2.14 -2.35 0.11
N LYS A 178 2.43 -2.53 -1.19
CA LYS A 178 2.88 -1.46 -2.09
C LYS A 178 1.88 -0.33 -2.23
N THR A 179 0.59 -0.62 -2.06
CA THR A 179 -0.44 0.41 -2.12
C THR A 179 -0.87 0.91 -0.75
N TYR A 180 -0.85 0.17 0.36
CA TYR A 180 -1.41 0.61 1.66
C TYR A 180 -0.39 1.33 2.54
N LEU A 181 0.84 0.82 2.66
CA LEU A 181 1.89 1.51 3.41
C LEU A 181 2.25 2.82 2.71
N HIS A 182 2.20 2.82 1.37
CA HIS A 182 2.23 4.05 0.57
C HIS A 182 0.90 4.82 0.52
N ALA A 183 -0.30 4.20 0.57
CA ALA A 183 -1.59 4.93 0.52
C ALA A 183 -1.91 5.71 1.79
N TYR A 184 -1.29 5.36 2.92
CA TYR A 184 -1.32 6.24 4.09
C TYR A 184 -0.29 7.37 3.98
N GLY A 185 0.84 7.17 3.28
CA GLY A 185 1.69 8.27 2.80
C GLY A 185 0.97 9.19 1.81
N VAL A 186 -0.04 8.67 1.10
CA VAL A 186 -0.91 9.40 0.17
C VAL A 186 -2.02 10.19 0.89
N SER A 187 -2.26 9.96 2.18
CA SER A 187 -3.23 10.74 2.96
C SER A 187 -2.90 12.25 2.95
N ARG A 188 -1.62 12.61 2.83
CA ARG A 188 -1.16 14.01 2.69
C ARG A 188 -1.69 14.70 1.44
N HIS A 189 -1.87 13.94 0.36
CA HIS A 189 -2.35 14.43 -0.95
C HIS A 189 -3.88 14.39 -1.04
N VAL A 190 -4.56 13.79 -0.05
CA VAL A 190 -6.03 13.71 0.02
C VAL A 190 -6.59 14.70 1.06
N HIS A 191 -5.79 15.07 2.05
CA HIS A 191 -6.18 16.00 3.12
C HIS A 191 -5.27 17.22 3.13
N PHE A 192 -5.86 18.41 3.18
CA PHE A 192 -5.11 19.65 3.32
C PHE A 192 -4.18 19.61 4.53
N SER A 193 -2.89 19.84 4.29
CA SER A 193 -1.84 19.83 5.30
C SER A 193 -1.03 21.13 5.21
N ALA A 194 -1.35 22.11 6.06
CA ALA A 194 -0.73 23.44 6.02
C ALA A 194 0.77 23.43 6.38
N ASN A 195 1.25 22.36 6.99
CA ASN A 195 2.63 22.15 7.43
C ASN A 195 3.47 21.36 6.41
N ASP A 196 2.93 21.04 5.24
CA ASP A 196 3.68 20.32 4.22
C ASP A 196 4.74 21.24 3.58
N THR A 197 6.00 20.95 3.87
CA THR A 197 7.16 21.66 3.31
C THR A 197 7.79 20.92 2.13
N SER A 198 7.15 19.87 1.60
CA SER A 198 7.69 19.13 0.46
C SER A 198 7.73 20.02 -0.79
N SER A 199 8.94 20.44 -1.16
CA SER A 199 9.23 21.20 -2.38
C SER A 199 9.73 20.32 -3.53
N GLU A 200 9.93 19.02 -3.26
CA GLU A 200 10.53 18.09 -4.21
C GLU A 200 9.44 17.34 -4.97
N PHE A 201 9.04 17.92 -6.09
CA PHE A 201 8.35 17.20 -7.13
C PHE A 201 9.38 16.54 -8.06
N SER A 202 9.17 15.27 -8.41
CA SER A 202 9.83 14.65 -9.54
C SER A 202 8.79 14.08 -10.50
N GLU A 203 8.99 14.28 -11.79
CA GLU A 203 8.15 13.73 -12.86
C GLU A 203 8.03 12.20 -12.76
N ASP A 204 9.12 11.55 -12.37
CA ASP A 204 9.18 10.13 -12.04
C ASP A 204 8.16 9.72 -10.97
N SER A 205 7.89 10.59 -9.99
CA SER A 205 6.87 10.33 -8.96
C SER A 205 5.46 10.32 -9.54
N GLY A 206 5.14 11.22 -10.46
CA GLY A 206 3.84 11.27 -11.14
C GLY A 206 3.60 10.06 -12.05
N ILE A 207 4.63 9.61 -12.76
CA ILE A 207 4.58 8.39 -13.58
C ILE A 207 4.40 7.15 -12.69
N LEU A 208 5.14 7.07 -11.58
CA LEU A 208 5.07 5.95 -10.64
C LEU A 208 3.68 5.82 -10.00
N GLU A 209 3.07 6.92 -9.57
CA GLU A 209 1.72 6.92 -8.99
C GLU A 209 0.65 6.55 -10.04
N GLY A 210 0.76 7.04 -11.28
CA GLY A 210 -0.09 6.60 -12.39
C GLY A 210 0.01 5.08 -12.67
N ASN A 211 1.23 4.53 -12.58
CA ASN A 211 1.44 3.08 -12.70
C ASN A 211 0.77 2.30 -11.56
N LYS A 212 0.79 2.80 -10.32
CA LYS A 212 0.08 2.17 -9.19
C LYS A 212 -1.43 2.07 -9.45
N VAL A 213 -2.05 3.16 -9.92
CA VAL A 213 -3.47 3.16 -10.30
C VAL A 213 -3.75 2.13 -11.39
N SER A 214 -2.88 2.03 -12.40
CA SER A 214 -3.02 1.03 -13.48
C SER A 214 -2.99 -0.41 -12.97
N VAL A 215 -2.07 -0.72 -12.05
CA VAL A 215 -1.97 -2.06 -11.44
C VAL A 215 -3.20 -2.38 -10.60
N LEU A 216 -3.72 -1.41 -9.83
CA LEU A 216 -4.95 -1.58 -9.06
C LEU A 216 -6.15 -1.88 -9.96
N LEU A 217 -6.28 -1.20 -11.11
CA LEU A 217 -7.39 -1.44 -12.05
C LEU A 217 -7.38 -2.86 -12.60
N ILE A 218 -6.22 -3.35 -13.02
CA ILE A 218 -6.08 -4.71 -13.56
C ILE A 218 -6.49 -5.74 -12.51
N ASN A 219 -5.99 -5.61 -11.29
CA ASN A 219 -6.29 -6.55 -10.22
C ASN A 219 -7.77 -6.49 -9.81
N LEU A 220 -8.36 -5.30 -9.77
CA LEU A 220 -9.77 -5.15 -9.48
C LEU A 220 -10.64 -5.79 -10.58
N LEU A 221 -10.29 -5.59 -11.86
CA LEU A 221 -10.98 -6.25 -12.98
C LEU A 221 -10.93 -7.78 -12.84
N LEU A 222 -9.76 -8.34 -12.55
CA LEU A 222 -9.61 -9.79 -12.34
C LEU A 222 -10.47 -10.29 -11.17
N LYS A 223 -10.52 -9.54 -10.06
CA LYS A 223 -11.34 -9.90 -8.90
C LYS A 223 -12.85 -9.74 -9.17
N LEU A 224 -13.27 -8.79 -9.99
CA LEU A 224 -14.66 -8.67 -10.42
C LEU A 224 -15.06 -9.78 -11.40
N GLN A 225 -14.14 -10.27 -12.25
CA GLN A 225 -14.39 -11.46 -13.08
C GLN A 225 -14.63 -12.69 -12.19
N GLU A 226 -13.78 -12.90 -11.18
CA GLU A 226 -13.95 -13.97 -10.19
C GLU A 226 -15.27 -13.82 -9.43
N LEU A 227 -15.59 -12.61 -8.98
CA LEU A 227 -16.81 -12.34 -8.23
C LEU A 227 -18.06 -12.59 -9.06
N SER A 228 -18.08 -12.12 -10.31
CA SER A 228 -19.21 -12.25 -11.23
C SER A 228 -19.37 -13.64 -11.84
N GLY A 229 -18.28 -14.41 -11.92
CA GLY A 229 -18.23 -15.65 -12.70
C GLY A 229 -18.23 -15.41 -14.22
N PHE A 230 -17.98 -14.17 -14.66
CA PHE A 230 -17.98 -13.79 -16.06
C PHE A 230 -16.58 -13.35 -16.50
N VAL A 231 -16.07 -13.97 -17.56
CA VAL A 231 -14.82 -13.59 -18.22
C VAL A 231 -15.16 -12.96 -19.57
N PRO A 232 -14.77 -11.70 -19.83
CA PRO A 232 -15.04 -11.05 -21.10
C PRO A 232 -14.24 -11.74 -22.24
N PRO A 233 -14.84 -11.86 -23.44
CA PRO A 233 -14.22 -12.56 -24.56
C PRO A 233 -13.03 -11.82 -25.19
N LYS A 234 -12.87 -10.52 -24.93
CA LYS A 234 -11.76 -9.69 -25.45
C LYS A 234 -10.93 -9.13 -24.31
N GLY A 235 -9.62 -9.00 -24.51
CA GLY A 235 -8.68 -8.39 -23.57
C GLY A 235 -8.17 -9.32 -22.46
N GLN A 236 -8.54 -10.60 -22.49
CA GLN A 236 -8.09 -11.57 -21.49
C GLN A 236 -6.61 -11.96 -21.65
N ASP A 237 -6.11 -11.89 -22.88
CA ASP A 237 -4.69 -12.01 -23.21
C ASP A 237 -3.85 -10.89 -22.56
N ILE A 238 -4.39 -9.66 -22.50
CA ILE A 238 -3.73 -8.51 -21.85
C ILE A 238 -3.72 -8.69 -20.32
N LEU A 239 -4.84 -9.13 -19.74
CA LEU A 239 -4.97 -9.33 -18.30
C LEU A 239 -4.15 -10.54 -17.81
N SER A 240 -4.11 -11.63 -18.59
CA SER A 240 -3.32 -12.84 -18.26
C SER A 240 -1.82 -12.62 -18.38
N LYS A 241 -1.33 -11.91 -19.41
CA LYS A 241 0.10 -11.57 -19.55
C LYS A 241 0.63 -10.72 -18.40
N ARG A 242 -0.18 -9.82 -17.83
CA ARG A 242 0.20 -9.00 -16.67
C ARG A 242 0.11 -9.73 -15.33
N ARG A 243 -0.62 -10.85 -15.27
CA ARG A 243 -0.66 -11.74 -14.10
C ARG A 243 0.61 -12.59 -13.98
N SER A 244 1.30 -12.84 -15.10
CA SER A 244 2.53 -13.65 -15.17
C SER A 244 3.83 -12.85 -15.00
N ASP A 245 3.77 -11.58 -14.58
CA ASP A 245 4.99 -10.80 -14.36
C ASP A 245 5.70 -11.30 -13.08
N ALA A 246 6.76 -12.09 -13.27
CA ALA A 246 7.63 -12.67 -12.23
C ALA A 246 8.06 -11.67 -11.13
N LYS A 247 8.07 -10.37 -11.44
CA LYS A 247 8.38 -9.28 -10.51
C LYS A 247 7.45 -9.21 -9.31
N ALA A 248 6.17 -9.60 -9.41
CA ALA A 248 5.25 -9.55 -8.28
C ALA A 248 5.62 -10.57 -7.19
N ASP A 249 6.00 -11.78 -7.59
CA ASP A 249 6.47 -12.83 -6.69
C ASP A 249 7.83 -12.50 -6.08
N ASP A 250 8.74 -11.90 -6.85
CA ASP A 250 10.05 -11.48 -6.35
C ASP A 250 9.91 -10.41 -5.25
N ILE A 251 9.02 -9.45 -5.45
CA ILE A 251 8.74 -8.39 -4.46
C ILE A 251 8.03 -8.96 -3.23
N TYR A 252 7.13 -9.93 -3.41
CA TYR A 252 6.57 -10.64 -2.26
C TYR A 252 7.65 -11.37 -1.46
N LYS A 253 8.55 -12.06 -2.15
CA LYS A 253 9.68 -12.76 -1.52
C LYS A 253 10.56 -11.78 -0.76
N GLU A 254 10.88 -10.60 -1.31
CA GLU A 254 11.61 -9.55 -0.58
C GLU A 254 10.87 -9.09 0.71
N LEU A 255 9.54 -9.07 0.70
CA LEU A 255 8.74 -8.65 1.85
C LEU A 255 8.51 -9.73 2.91
N THR A 256 8.58 -11.01 2.53
CA THR A 256 8.07 -12.13 3.35
C THR A 256 8.99 -13.34 3.44
N THR A 257 10.12 -13.30 2.74
CA THR A 257 11.21 -14.27 2.85
C THR A 257 12.39 -13.54 3.45
N SER A 258 12.96 -14.11 4.51
CA SER A 258 14.16 -13.56 5.13
C SER A 258 15.34 -13.81 4.19
N SER A 259 15.80 -12.76 3.54
CA SER A 259 17.06 -12.75 2.78
C SER A 259 18.23 -12.20 3.60
N VAL A 260 17.97 -11.81 4.85
CA VAL A 260 18.87 -11.07 5.73
C VAL A 260 18.94 -11.77 7.08
N GLY A 261 20.13 -12.24 7.45
CA GLY A 261 20.37 -12.90 8.73
C GLY A 261 20.87 -11.95 9.82
N VAL A 262 20.79 -12.38 11.08
CA VAL A 262 21.51 -11.72 12.18
C VAL A 262 23.02 -11.75 11.90
N GLY A 263 23.68 -10.60 12.03
CA GLY A 263 25.09 -10.40 11.71
C GLY A 263 25.35 -9.89 10.29
N ASP A 264 24.35 -9.87 9.41
CA ASP A 264 24.48 -9.25 8.08
C ASP A 264 24.61 -7.72 8.17
N TYR A 265 25.36 -7.17 7.22
CA TYR A 265 25.51 -5.74 7.00
C TYR A 265 24.49 -5.29 5.95
N VAL A 266 23.75 -4.25 6.26
CA VAL A 266 22.68 -3.72 5.40
C VAL A 266 22.71 -2.19 5.36
N LEU A 267 22.12 -1.60 4.32
CA LEU A 267 21.83 -0.17 4.24
C LEU A 267 20.40 0.08 4.66
N ALA A 268 20.19 0.93 5.67
CA ALA A 268 18.87 1.41 6.09
C ALA A 268 18.79 2.92 5.83
N TRP A 269 17.94 3.33 4.89
CA TRP A 269 17.83 4.74 4.43
C TRP A 269 19.17 5.42 4.06
N GLY A 270 20.16 4.63 3.62
CA GLY A 270 21.49 5.12 3.26
C GLY A 270 22.54 4.98 4.37
N ASP A 271 22.14 4.67 5.60
CA ASP A 271 23.04 4.42 6.71
C ASP A 271 23.49 2.96 6.76
N LEU A 272 24.77 2.73 7.02
CA LEU A 272 25.32 1.40 7.22
C LEU A 272 25.00 0.88 8.62
N VAL A 273 24.30 -0.25 8.68
CA VAL A 273 23.87 -0.88 9.94
C VAL A 273 24.13 -2.39 9.94
N LYS A 274 24.28 -2.98 11.13
CA LYS A 274 24.43 -4.43 11.35
C LYS A 274 23.17 -5.00 11.97
N VAL A 275 22.61 -6.05 11.39
CA VAL A 275 21.41 -6.70 11.92
C VAL A 275 21.76 -7.45 13.21
N VAL A 276 21.02 -7.17 14.28
CA VAL A 276 21.21 -7.78 15.61
C VAL A 276 20.05 -8.68 16.01
N GLU A 277 18.88 -8.49 15.41
CA GLU A 277 17.69 -9.29 15.71
C GLU A 277 16.78 -9.37 14.49
N GLU A 278 16.09 -10.50 14.35
CA GLU A 278 15.08 -10.73 13.32
C GLU A 278 13.76 -11.16 13.96
N LYS A 279 12.65 -10.61 13.45
CA LYS A 279 11.31 -10.96 13.90
C LYS A 279 10.33 -11.02 12.75
N LYS A 280 9.40 -11.97 12.82
CA LYS A 280 8.26 -12.07 11.90
C LYS A 280 6.98 -11.57 12.56
N SER A 281 6.27 -10.67 11.89
CA SER A 281 4.97 -10.20 12.34
C SER A 281 3.88 -11.26 12.15
N LYS A 282 2.76 -11.11 12.85
CA LYS A 282 1.57 -11.98 12.66
C LYS A 282 0.96 -11.91 11.25
N TYR A 283 1.38 -10.94 10.43
CA TYR A 283 0.97 -10.79 9.03
C TYR A 283 1.99 -11.34 8.04
N GLY A 284 3.07 -11.96 8.54
CA GLY A 284 4.09 -12.62 7.72
C GLY A 284 5.25 -11.74 7.26
N TYR A 285 5.23 -10.43 7.54
CA TYR A 285 6.35 -9.52 7.23
C TYR A 285 7.51 -9.66 8.21
N PHE A 286 8.73 -9.55 7.71
CA PHE A 286 9.94 -9.49 8.53
C PHE A 286 10.27 -8.06 8.95
N CYS A 287 10.77 -7.91 10.18
CA CYS A 287 11.42 -6.70 10.66
C CYS A 287 12.73 -7.07 11.35
N TYR A 288 13.69 -6.17 11.25
CA TYR A 288 15.05 -6.37 11.71
C TYR A 288 15.43 -5.25 12.66
N ARG A 289 15.96 -5.60 13.83
CA ARG A 289 16.64 -4.63 14.68
C ARG A 289 18.06 -4.53 14.18
N ALA A 290 18.52 -3.32 13.88
CA ALA A 290 19.86 -3.10 13.36
C ALA A 290 20.59 -2.01 14.14
N ARG A 291 21.86 -2.28 14.48
CA ARG A 291 22.76 -1.35 15.15
C ARG A 291 23.46 -0.49 14.11
N TYR A 292 23.48 0.82 14.34
CA TYR A 292 24.25 1.74 13.51
C TYR A 292 25.75 1.46 13.66
N ILE A 293 26.42 1.29 12.53
CA ILE A 293 27.88 1.15 12.49
C ILE A 293 28.53 2.54 12.40
N ASP A 294 27.88 3.44 11.67
CA ASP A 294 28.26 4.84 11.61
C ASP A 294 27.52 5.67 12.68
N LYS A 295 27.85 6.96 12.80
CA LYS A 295 27.18 7.90 13.68
C LYS A 295 25.68 7.91 13.36
N PRO A 296 24.82 7.56 14.32
CA PRO A 296 23.39 7.50 14.07
C PRO A 296 22.83 8.91 13.77
N PRO A 297 21.69 8.99 13.06
CA PRO A 297 21.01 10.26 12.78
C PRO A 297 20.74 11.07 14.06
N LEU A 298 20.42 10.37 15.15
CA LEU A 298 20.24 10.93 16.49
C LEU A 298 21.21 10.23 17.44
N GLY A 299 22.08 11.02 18.10
CA GLY A 299 23.23 10.50 18.85
C GLY A 299 22.92 9.55 20.02
N ASN A 300 21.66 9.48 20.47
CA ASN A 300 21.20 8.60 21.54
C ASN A 300 20.55 7.30 21.04
N ILE A 301 20.37 7.12 19.73
CA ILE A 301 19.73 5.93 19.14
C ILE A 301 20.81 5.06 18.51
N THR A 302 21.27 4.05 19.25
CA THR A 302 22.34 3.14 18.80
C THR A 302 21.87 2.02 17.89
N ASP A 303 20.59 1.67 17.99
CA ASP A 303 19.91 0.66 17.18
C ASP A 303 18.43 1.01 17.06
N ASP A 304 17.80 0.56 15.97
CA ASP A 304 16.36 0.74 15.72
C ASP A 304 15.78 -0.43 14.92
N TRP A 305 14.45 -0.47 14.81
CA TRP A 305 13.70 -1.46 14.05
C TRP A 305 13.36 -0.95 12.65
N PHE A 306 13.69 -1.77 11.65
CA PHE A 306 13.38 -1.51 10.26
C PHE A 306 12.52 -2.63 9.68
N ALA A 307 11.57 -2.28 8.83
CA ALA A 307 10.84 -3.25 8.02
C ALA A 307 11.74 -3.80 6.90
N SER A 308 11.44 -5.00 6.41
CA SER A 308 12.30 -5.66 5.41
C SER A 308 12.52 -4.87 4.12
N PHE A 309 11.55 -4.05 3.70
CA PHE A 309 11.67 -3.20 2.50
C PHE A 309 12.49 -1.92 2.73
N GLU A 310 12.77 -1.56 3.98
CA GLU A 310 13.54 -0.34 4.33
C GLU A 310 15.04 -0.61 4.33
N ILE A 311 15.42 -1.89 4.30
CA ILE A 311 16.82 -2.33 4.31
C ILE A 311 17.23 -2.93 2.98
N LYS A 312 18.49 -2.72 2.61
CA LYS A 312 19.12 -3.37 1.45
C LYS A 312 20.34 -4.16 1.90
N ARG A 313 20.32 -5.48 1.70
CA ARG A 313 21.44 -6.34 2.08
C ARG A 313 22.70 -5.98 1.31
N ILE A 314 23.81 -5.84 2.03
CA ILE A 314 25.15 -5.71 1.45
C ILE A 314 25.84 -7.08 1.46
N GLY A 315 25.80 -7.77 2.59
CA GLY A 315 26.33 -9.13 2.76
C GLY A 315 26.70 -9.45 4.20
N SER A 316 27.07 -10.70 4.44
CA SER A 316 27.69 -11.10 5.72
C SER A 316 29.15 -10.66 5.80
N LYS A 317 29.75 -10.65 7.00
CA LYS A 317 31.19 -10.37 7.16
C LYS A 317 32.04 -11.27 6.24
N ALA A 318 31.76 -12.57 6.23
CA ALA A 318 32.48 -13.55 5.42
C ALA A 318 32.37 -13.24 3.91
N GLU A 319 31.17 -12.98 3.41
CA GLU A 319 30.94 -12.64 2.00
C GLU A 319 31.68 -11.36 1.57
N LEU A 320 31.72 -10.37 2.45
CA LEU A 320 32.36 -9.09 2.17
C LEU A 320 33.88 -9.18 2.25
N LEU A 321 34.43 -9.93 3.21
CA LEU A 321 35.86 -10.20 3.27
C LEU A 321 36.35 -10.95 2.04
N GLU A 322 35.61 -11.94 1.54
CA GLU A 322 35.92 -12.63 0.29
C GLU A 322 35.91 -11.69 -0.93
N LYS A 323 34.95 -10.76 -0.99
CA LYS A 323 34.93 -9.72 -2.04
C LYS A 323 36.15 -8.81 -1.94
N VAL A 324 36.50 -8.34 -0.75
CA VAL A 324 37.69 -7.49 -0.54
C VAL A 324 38.97 -8.25 -0.93
N ARG A 325 39.07 -9.54 -0.55
CA ARG A 325 40.18 -10.42 -0.92
C ARG A 325 40.33 -10.51 -2.44
N SER A 326 39.26 -10.86 -3.14
CA SER A 326 39.31 -11.02 -4.61
C SER A 326 39.74 -9.74 -5.33
N ILE A 327 39.26 -8.57 -4.88
CA ILE A 327 39.65 -7.27 -5.43
C ILE A 327 41.13 -6.99 -5.17
N LEU A 328 41.60 -7.19 -3.94
CA LEU A 328 43.00 -6.93 -3.56
C LEU A 328 43.96 -7.92 -4.24
N ALA A 329 43.59 -9.19 -4.36
CA ALA A 329 44.38 -10.20 -5.07
C ALA A 329 44.52 -9.85 -6.56
N ALA A 330 43.44 -9.37 -7.19
CA ALA A 330 43.47 -8.89 -8.57
C ALA A 330 44.34 -7.63 -8.75
N HIS A 331 44.39 -6.76 -7.74
CA HIS A 331 45.16 -5.51 -7.82
C HIS A 331 46.65 -5.70 -7.50
N ILE A 332 46.99 -6.58 -6.57
CA ILE A 332 48.37 -6.81 -6.10
C ILE A 332 49.05 -7.96 -6.85
N GLY A 333 48.29 -8.77 -7.61
CA GLY A 333 48.82 -9.86 -8.44
C GLY A 333 49.33 -11.06 -7.65
N ARG A 334 48.92 -11.20 -6.38
CA ARG A 334 49.26 -12.32 -5.49
C ARG A 334 48.10 -12.62 -4.55
N ASP A 335 48.01 -13.86 -4.11
CA ASP A 335 46.99 -14.27 -3.14
C ASP A 335 47.27 -13.65 -1.76
N ILE A 336 46.22 -13.46 -0.98
CA ILE A 336 46.28 -12.87 0.36
C ILE A 336 46.19 -14.01 1.37
N ASP A 337 47.01 -13.94 2.42
CA ASP A 337 47.07 -14.95 3.48
C ASP A 337 45.73 -15.05 4.22
N ASP A 338 45.15 -16.26 4.23
CA ASP A 338 43.90 -16.58 4.92
C ASP A 338 43.95 -16.21 6.41
N LYS A 339 45.10 -16.40 7.05
CA LYS A 339 45.27 -16.10 8.49
C LYS A 339 45.15 -14.61 8.79
N LEU A 340 45.53 -13.75 7.85
CA LEU A 340 45.40 -12.31 8.00
C LEU A 340 43.93 -11.90 7.96
N ILE A 341 43.15 -12.48 7.04
CA ILE A 341 41.72 -12.18 6.88
C ILE A 341 40.91 -12.70 8.07
N GLU A 342 41.20 -13.91 8.55
CA GLU A 342 40.56 -14.50 9.72
C GLU A 342 40.85 -13.74 11.02
N SER A 343 41.98 -13.02 11.08
CA SER A 343 42.39 -12.23 12.25
C SER A 343 41.69 -10.86 12.37
N ILE A 344 40.95 -10.42 11.35
CA ILE A 344 40.26 -9.12 11.36
C ILE A 344 39.06 -9.21 12.31
N ASP A 345 39.12 -8.51 13.43
CA ASP A 345 38.00 -8.42 14.38
C ASP A 345 36.83 -7.59 13.82
N ASP A 346 35.69 -7.60 14.53
CA ASP A 346 34.49 -6.91 14.08
C ASP A 346 34.63 -5.39 14.08
N ALA A 347 35.41 -4.80 14.99
CA ALA A 347 35.57 -3.36 15.11
C ALA A 347 36.40 -2.80 13.96
N VAL A 348 37.53 -3.43 13.66
CA VAL A 348 38.41 -3.07 12.55
C VAL A 348 37.69 -3.22 11.21
N PHE A 349 36.91 -4.30 11.06
CA PHE A 349 36.11 -4.52 9.85
C PHE A 349 34.99 -3.48 9.68
N GLU A 350 34.29 -3.14 10.76
CA GLU A 350 33.24 -2.13 10.77
C GLU A 350 33.76 -0.73 10.44
N GLU A 351 34.93 -0.35 10.97
CA GLU A 351 35.59 0.92 10.66
C GLU A 351 35.98 1.00 9.18
N PHE A 352 36.58 -0.08 8.64
CA PHE A 352 36.93 -0.17 7.23
C PHE A 352 35.71 0.01 6.32
N LEU A 353 34.63 -0.73 6.58
CA LEU A 353 33.39 -0.65 5.81
C LEU A 353 32.76 0.75 5.83
N SER A 354 32.66 1.37 7.01
CA SER A 354 32.12 2.72 7.16
C SER A 354 32.89 3.73 6.31
N LYS A 355 34.23 3.66 6.33
CA LYS A 355 35.08 4.55 5.54
C LYS A 355 34.90 4.35 4.04
N SER A 356 34.91 3.10 3.57
CA SER A 356 34.75 2.79 2.14
C SER A 356 33.40 3.24 1.57
N ILE A 357 32.30 3.04 2.32
CA ILE A 357 30.96 3.46 1.85
C ILE A 357 30.87 4.99 1.79
N ARG A 358 31.42 5.71 2.76
CA ARG A 358 31.47 7.19 2.73
C ARG A 358 32.22 7.71 1.51
N GLU A 359 33.36 7.12 1.17
CA GLU A 359 34.14 7.51 0.00
C GLU A 359 33.36 7.28 -1.31
N VAL A 360 32.69 6.13 -1.45
CA VAL A 360 31.82 5.85 -2.60
C VAL A 360 30.64 6.83 -2.69
N LEU A 361 29.96 7.10 -1.57
CA LEU A 361 28.84 8.04 -1.54
C LEU A 361 29.27 9.49 -1.83
N GLN A 362 30.49 9.88 -1.45
CA GLN A 362 31.05 11.19 -1.82
C GLN A 362 31.37 11.30 -3.31
N LEU A 363 31.85 10.22 -3.93
CA LEU A 363 32.12 10.16 -5.36
C LEU A 363 30.84 10.21 -6.19
N LEU A 364 29.75 9.61 -5.72
CA LEU A 364 28.43 9.61 -6.39
C LEU A 364 27.67 10.95 -6.26
N LYS A 365 28.11 11.85 -5.37
CA LYS A 365 27.52 13.19 -5.19
C LYS A 365 28.18 14.29 -6.05
N LYS A 366 29.24 13.96 -6.78
CA LYS A 366 29.87 14.80 -7.82
C LYS A 366 29.34 14.40 -9.18
#